data_AF-A0A177BT24-F1
#
_entry.id   AF-A0A177BT24-F1
#
_cell.length_a   1.000
_cell.length_b   1.000
_cell.length_c   1.000
_cell.angle_alpha   90.00
_cell.angle_beta   90.00
_cell.angle_gamma   90.00
#
_symmetry.space_group_name_H-M   'P 1'
#
loop_
_entity.id
_entity.type
_entity.pdbx_description
1 polymer ?
#
loop_
_entity_poly.entity_id
_entity_poly.type
_entity_poly.pdbx_seq_one_letter_code
_entity_poly.pdbx_strand_id
1 'polypeptide(L)'
;MTGKLILKSFAATRIFPIDREAVLKRFCPTTPRTLEEDDKQEPQSSPFIKMRRVIKQVIKDGEQRKAQKIADFVHHVQVTNELLREENNGLQKALKLKQMHKKKGKVLNLQQRAEYHSSAVFWSPRKLKEAEYREAVRLQEEKEESLRASLATATTTLPHYPIVHLATSTMHITIKTPQRLFTTDPENWLGESEYFRKLFSGKWSDKQEDGSYFIGSDAYVFEHIL
;
A
#
# COMPACT_ATOMS: atom_id res chain seq x y z
N MET A 1 22.12 38.62 25.91
CA MET A 1 21.89 37.93 27.19
C MET A 1 23.24 37.51 27.75
N THR A 2 23.60 37.91 28.97
CA THR A 2 24.91 37.59 29.56
C THR A 2 24.80 36.33 30.42
N GLY A 3 25.76 35.40 30.35
CA GLY A 3 25.71 34.13 31.09
C GLY A 3 25.54 34.29 32.60
N LYS A 4 26.07 35.39 33.16
CA LYS A 4 25.88 35.78 34.57
C LYS A 4 24.41 36.00 34.96
N LEU A 5 23.58 36.51 34.04
CA LEU A 5 22.15 36.74 34.29
C LEU A 5 21.37 35.41 34.31
N ILE A 6 21.74 34.48 33.44
CA ILE A 6 21.16 33.13 33.37
C ILE A 6 21.50 32.32 34.64
N LEU A 7 22.73 32.44 35.14
CA LEU A 7 23.10 31.80 36.41
C LEU A 7 22.34 32.38 37.60
N LYS A 8 22.09 33.69 37.62
CA LYS A 8 21.27 34.35 38.65
C LYS A 8 19.80 33.89 38.60
N SER A 9 19.23 33.70 37.41
CA SER A 9 17.84 33.25 37.30
C SER A 9 17.65 31.81 37.78
N PHE A 10 18.62 30.92 37.53
CA PHE A 10 18.62 29.57 38.12
C PHE A 10 18.65 29.62 39.65
N ALA A 11 19.50 30.47 40.23
CA ALA A 11 19.56 30.64 41.68
C ALA A 11 18.26 31.22 42.27
N ALA A 12 17.66 32.22 41.61
CA ALA A 12 16.42 32.87 42.05
C ALA A 12 15.22 31.93 41.99
N THR A 13 15.13 31.11 40.94
CA THR A 13 14.02 30.16 40.72
C THR A 13 14.25 28.80 41.37
N ARG A 14 15.47 28.56 41.90
CA ARG A 14 15.95 27.25 42.38
C ARG A 14 15.82 26.12 41.35
N ILE A 15 15.77 26.45 40.06
CA ILE A 15 15.80 25.48 38.98
C ILE A 15 17.26 25.11 38.73
N PHE A 16 17.58 23.82 38.82
CA PHE A 16 18.92 23.30 38.55
C PHE A 16 18.88 22.35 37.35
N PRO A 17 19.17 22.83 36.13
CA PRO A 17 19.27 21.97 34.95
C PRO A 17 20.35 20.89 35.16
N ILE A 18 20.09 19.68 34.67
CA ILE A 18 21.03 18.54 34.70
C ILE A 18 22.37 18.92 34.06
N ASP A 19 22.34 19.74 33.00
CA ASP A 19 23.53 20.34 32.39
C ASP A 19 23.32 21.85 32.19
N ARG A 20 23.86 22.64 33.12
CA ARG A 20 23.82 24.11 33.05
C ARG A 20 24.70 24.66 31.92
N GLU A 21 25.79 23.98 31.60
CA GLU A 21 26.77 24.42 30.60
C GLU A 21 26.15 24.36 29.20
N ALA A 22 25.35 23.33 28.92
CA ALA A 22 24.60 23.23 27.68
C ALA A 22 23.66 24.43 27.46
N VAL A 23 23.02 24.93 28.51
CA VAL A 23 22.17 26.11 28.43
C VAL A 23 23.01 27.37 28.19
N LEU A 24 24.13 27.52 28.89
CA LEU A 24 25.04 28.66 28.69
C LEU A 24 25.61 28.70 27.27
N LYS A 25 26.01 27.57 26.69
CA LYS A 25 26.52 27.48 25.32
C LYS A 25 25.49 27.90 24.26
N ARG A 26 24.20 27.62 24.50
CA ARG A 26 23.11 28.01 23.58
C ARG A 26 22.86 29.51 23.56
N PHE A 27 22.94 30.17 24.71
CA PHE A 27 22.55 31.59 24.86
C PHE A 27 23.74 32.55 24.97
N CYS A 28 24.95 32.04 25.18
CA CYS A 28 26.20 32.79 25.23
C CYS A 28 27.27 32.04 24.44
N PRO A 29 27.24 32.10 23.09
CA PRO A 29 28.28 31.49 22.28
C PRO A 29 29.65 32.10 22.65
N THR A 30 30.62 31.23 22.97
CA THR A 30 31.95 31.60 23.48
C THR A 30 32.82 32.25 22.41
N THR A 31 32.52 32.04 21.13
CA THR A 31 33.17 32.73 20.02
C THR A 31 32.40 34.01 19.70
N PRO A 32 33.02 35.21 19.78
CA PRO A 32 32.51 36.34 19.05
C PRO A 32 32.50 35.95 17.58
N ARG A 33 31.40 36.26 16.89
CA ARG A 33 31.26 36.04 15.46
C ARG A 33 32.34 36.86 14.75
N THR A 34 33.47 36.24 14.42
CA THR A 34 34.49 36.85 13.56
C THR A 34 33.78 37.18 12.25
N LEU A 35 33.75 38.46 11.89
CA LEU A 35 33.06 38.98 10.71
C LEU A 35 33.76 38.65 9.39
N GLU A 36 34.81 37.82 9.39
CA GLU A 36 35.74 37.78 8.25
C GLU A 36 35.83 36.43 7.51
N GLU A 37 35.20 35.34 7.95
CA GLU A 37 35.35 34.05 7.24
C GLU A 37 34.10 33.14 7.30
N ASP A 38 32.90 33.65 6.96
CA ASP A 38 31.73 32.78 6.70
C ASP A 38 30.89 33.27 5.51
N ASP A 39 31.55 33.76 4.45
CA ASP A 39 30.89 34.34 3.28
C ASP A 39 30.53 33.31 2.20
N LYS A 40 30.37 32.03 2.57
CA LYS A 40 29.88 30.96 1.66
C LYS A 40 28.75 30.10 2.20
N GLN A 41 28.16 30.45 3.34
CA GLN A 41 26.85 29.92 3.72
C GLN A 41 25.87 31.08 3.87
N GLU A 42 25.34 31.53 2.72
CA GLU A 42 24.21 32.46 2.68
C GLU A 42 23.11 31.87 3.61
N PRO A 43 22.81 32.52 4.74
CA PRO A 43 21.98 31.94 5.79
C PRO A 43 20.63 31.64 5.19
N GLN A 44 20.32 30.35 4.98
CA GLN A 44 19.14 29.79 4.29
C GLN A 44 18.05 30.83 4.09
N SER A 45 18.23 31.68 3.08
CA SER A 45 17.42 32.88 2.96
C SER A 45 16.03 32.39 2.61
N SER A 46 15.03 32.74 3.43
CA SER A 46 13.69 32.19 3.24
C SER A 46 13.27 32.39 1.78
N PRO A 47 12.58 31.42 1.15
CA PRO A 47 12.21 31.49 -0.26
C PRO A 47 11.57 32.84 -0.65
N PHE A 48 10.82 33.43 0.30
CA PHE A 48 10.25 34.75 0.21
C PHE A 48 11.29 35.88 0.08
N ILE A 49 12.37 35.87 0.86
CA ILE A 49 13.43 36.89 0.78
C ILE A 49 14.12 36.85 -0.58
N LYS A 50 14.38 35.64 -1.10
CA LYS A 50 14.94 35.44 -2.45
C LYS A 50 14.00 36.01 -3.51
N MET A 51 12.71 35.66 -3.44
CA MET A 51 11.71 36.12 -4.40
C MET A 51 11.50 37.64 -4.34
N ARG A 52 11.48 38.23 -3.14
CA ARG A 52 11.38 39.68 -2.96
C ARG A 52 12.59 40.42 -3.52
N ARG A 53 13.80 39.84 -3.42
CA ARG A 53 15.02 40.39 -4.03
C ARG A 53 14.89 40.42 -5.56
N VAL A 54 14.42 39.32 -6.17
CA VAL A 54 14.17 39.24 -7.62
C VAL A 54 13.11 40.26 -8.05
N ILE A 55 11.98 40.34 -7.34
CA ILE A 55 10.91 41.32 -7.64
C ILE A 55 11.45 42.75 -7.62
N LYS A 56 12.31 43.10 -6.64
CA LYS A 56 12.93 44.42 -6.57
C LYS A 56 13.93 44.68 -7.69
N GLN A 57 14.64 43.66 -8.18
CA GLN A 57 15.59 43.80 -9.30
C GLN A 57 14.89 44.04 -10.64
N VAL A 58 13.73 43.42 -10.84
CA VAL A 58 12.99 43.50 -12.13
C VAL A 58 12.23 44.82 -12.27
N ILE A 59 11.90 45.49 -11.17
CA ILE A 59 11.00 46.64 -11.17
C ILE A 59 11.79 47.96 -11.22
N LYS A 60 11.40 48.84 -12.14
CA LYS A 60 11.98 50.19 -12.30
C LYS A 60 11.71 51.07 -11.08
N ASP A 61 12.64 51.99 -10.81
CA ASP A 61 12.50 53.00 -9.75
C ASP A 61 11.27 53.88 -10.02
N GLY A 62 10.26 53.76 -9.17
CA GLY A 62 8.96 54.45 -9.29
C GLY A 62 7.74 53.54 -9.08
N GLU A 63 7.85 52.24 -9.37
CA GLU A 63 6.73 51.29 -9.23
C GLU A 63 6.76 50.43 -7.95
N GLN A 64 7.53 50.85 -6.94
CA GLN A 64 7.77 50.08 -5.71
C GLN A 64 6.48 49.72 -4.94
N ARG A 65 5.42 50.56 -5.03
CA ARG A 65 4.12 50.24 -4.42
C ARG A 65 3.45 49.03 -5.07
N LYS A 66 3.53 48.90 -6.41
CA LYS A 66 3.01 47.73 -7.14
C LYS A 66 3.87 46.50 -6.80
N ALA A 67 5.19 46.67 -6.74
CA ALA A 67 6.13 45.64 -6.31
C ALA A 67 5.79 45.06 -4.93
N GLN A 68 5.51 45.95 -3.97
CA GLN A 68 5.19 45.54 -2.60
C GLN A 68 3.88 44.76 -2.55
N LYS A 69 2.84 45.22 -3.27
CA LYS A 69 1.58 44.47 -3.39
C LYS A 69 1.78 43.07 -3.97
N ILE A 70 2.63 42.92 -4.98
CA ILE A 70 2.96 41.61 -5.57
C ILE A 70 3.69 40.76 -4.54
N ALA A 71 4.70 41.31 -3.85
CA ALA A 71 5.44 40.58 -2.83
C ALA A 71 4.53 40.12 -1.68
N ASP A 72 3.61 40.97 -1.22
CA ASP A 72 2.65 40.64 -0.18
C ASP A 72 1.68 39.53 -0.63
N PHE A 73 1.20 39.60 -1.88
CA PHE A 73 0.35 38.56 -2.46
C PHE A 73 1.09 37.23 -2.60
N VAL A 74 2.33 37.25 -3.08
CA VAL A 74 3.18 36.05 -3.19
C VAL A 74 3.44 35.44 -1.81
N HIS A 75 3.70 36.27 -0.79
CA HIS A 75 3.86 35.80 0.59
C HIS A 75 2.58 35.13 1.10
N HIS A 76 1.43 35.78 0.89
CA HIS A 76 0.14 35.23 1.26
C HIS A 76 -0.10 33.87 0.59
N VAL A 77 0.13 33.76 -0.72
CA VAL A 77 -0.01 32.50 -1.47
C VAL A 77 0.97 31.43 -0.97
N GLN A 78 2.19 31.81 -0.60
CA GLN A 78 3.16 30.86 -0.04
C GLN A 78 2.66 30.29 1.30
N VAL A 79 2.26 31.17 2.22
CA VAL A 79 1.77 30.77 3.56
C VAL A 79 0.51 29.93 3.46
N THR A 80 -0.43 30.29 2.58
CA THR A 80 -1.66 29.51 2.38
C THR A 80 -1.36 28.13 1.79
N ASN A 81 -0.43 28.02 0.85
CA ASN A 81 -0.01 26.73 0.31
C ASN A 81 0.68 25.85 1.35
N GLU A 82 1.54 26.42 2.19
CA GLU A 82 2.18 25.70 3.30
C GLU A 82 1.12 25.18 4.28
N LEU A 83 0.15 26.03 4.66
CA LEU A 83 -0.97 25.65 5.53
C LEU A 83 -1.80 24.51 4.92
N LEU A 84 -2.18 24.63 3.64
CA LEU A 84 -2.94 23.61 2.92
C LEU A 84 -2.18 22.28 2.81
N ARG A 85 -0.85 22.32 2.66
CA ARG A 85 -0.02 21.10 2.64
C ARG A 85 -0.04 20.38 3.98
N GLU A 86 0.10 21.13 5.08
CA GLU A 86 0.05 20.55 6.42
C GLU A 86 -1.34 20.04 6.77
N GLU A 87 -2.41 20.73 6.37
CA GLU A 87 -3.78 20.26 6.54
C GLU A 87 -4.03 18.95 5.77
N ASN A 88 -3.65 18.89 4.49
CA ASN A 88 -3.75 17.67 3.70
C ASN A 88 -2.95 16.50 4.30
N ASN A 89 -1.74 16.76 4.79
CA ASN A 89 -0.92 15.78 5.50
C ASN A 89 -1.61 15.28 6.78
N GLY A 90 -2.20 16.20 7.55
CA GLY A 90 -3.00 15.90 8.75
C GLY A 90 -4.21 15.01 8.42
N LEU A 91 -4.96 15.35 7.36
CA LEU A 91 -6.10 14.57 6.89
C LEU A 91 -5.69 13.17 6.43
N GLN A 92 -4.59 13.04 5.68
CA GLN A 92 -4.06 11.74 5.27
C GLN A 92 -3.66 10.87 6.47
N LYS A 93 -2.98 11.44 7.48
CA LYS A 93 -2.64 10.74 8.72
C LYS A 93 -3.88 10.29 9.47
N ALA A 94 -4.87 11.18 9.63
CA ALA A 94 -6.13 10.87 10.30
C ALA A 94 -6.88 9.75 9.56
N LEU A 95 -6.91 9.79 8.23
CA LEU A 95 -7.53 8.75 7.41
C LEU A 95 -6.82 7.40 7.58
N LYS A 96 -5.48 7.39 7.58
CA LYS A 96 -4.70 6.17 7.85
C LYS A 96 -5.02 5.59 9.22
N LEU A 97 -5.06 6.42 10.27
CA LEU A 97 -5.43 5.99 11.62
C LEU A 97 -6.86 5.40 11.65
N LYS A 98 -7.82 6.06 11.00
CA LYS A 98 -9.20 5.54 10.89
C LYS A 98 -9.24 4.20 10.15
N GLN A 99 -8.46 4.02 9.08
CA GLN A 99 -8.35 2.73 8.40
C GLN A 99 -7.77 1.66 9.33
N MET A 100 -6.74 1.98 10.12
CA MET A 100 -6.19 1.05 11.11
C MET A 100 -7.20 0.72 12.20
N HIS A 101 -8.00 1.69 12.68
CA HIS A 101 -9.07 1.43 13.65
C HIS A 101 -10.20 0.57 13.08
N LYS A 102 -10.51 0.68 11.77
CA LYS A 102 -11.49 -0.19 11.11
C LYS A 102 -10.99 -1.63 10.96
N LYS A 103 -9.67 -1.84 10.85
CA LYS A 103 -9.06 -3.18 10.85
C LYS A 103 -9.16 -3.76 12.26
N LYS A 104 -10.30 -4.36 12.59
CA LYS A 104 -10.42 -5.19 13.78
C LYS A 104 -9.49 -6.39 13.62
N GLY A 105 -8.56 -6.57 14.55
CA GLY A 105 -7.72 -7.76 14.60
C GLY A 105 -8.58 -9.02 14.72
N LYS A 106 -8.14 -10.12 14.12
CA LYS A 106 -8.76 -11.43 14.33
C LYS A 106 -8.60 -11.79 15.81
N VAL A 107 -9.71 -12.08 16.49
CA VAL A 107 -9.67 -12.55 17.87
C VAL A 107 -9.09 -13.95 17.87
N LEU A 108 -7.98 -14.13 18.56
CA LEU A 108 -7.30 -15.42 18.65
C LEU A 108 -7.94 -16.26 19.76
N ASN A 109 -8.26 -17.52 19.48
CA ASN A 109 -8.84 -18.43 20.47
C ASN A 109 -7.78 -18.90 21.47
N LEU A 110 -7.59 -18.11 22.53
CA LEU A 110 -6.71 -18.44 23.64
C LEU A 110 -7.43 -19.41 24.58
N GLN A 111 -6.98 -20.66 24.64
CA GLN A 111 -7.56 -21.68 25.51
C GLN A 111 -6.86 -21.74 26.87
N GLN A 112 -7.65 -21.66 27.94
CA GLN A 112 -7.19 -21.90 29.30
C GLN A 112 -7.08 -23.40 29.57
N ARG A 113 -6.08 -23.82 30.35
CA ARG A 113 -5.94 -25.22 30.78
C ARG A 113 -7.01 -25.54 31.84
N ALA A 114 -7.63 -26.71 31.73
CA ALA A 114 -8.70 -27.15 32.63
C ALA A 114 -8.26 -27.24 34.10
N GLU A 115 -6.97 -27.47 34.36
CA GLU A 115 -6.39 -27.58 35.72
C GLU A 115 -6.32 -26.26 36.50
N TYR A 116 -6.50 -25.11 35.84
CA TYR A 116 -6.30 -23.81 36.45
C TYR A 116 -7.65 -23.17 36.81
N HIS A 117 -8.00 -23.22 38.10
CA HIS A 117 -9.30 -22.73 38.62
C HIS A 117 -9.26 -21.31 39.22
N SER A 118 -8.22 -20.52 38.93
CA SER A 118 -8.13 -19.14 39.44
C SER A 118 -8.83 -18.14 38.51
N SER A 119 -9.39 -17.07 39.08
CA SER A 119 -10.15 -16.04 38.33
C SER A 119 -9.27 -15.08 37.52
N ALA A 120 -7.93 -15.18 37.61
CA ALA A 120 -7.00 -14.33 36.88
C ALA A 120 -6.15 -15.18 35.92
N VAL A 121 -6.38 -15.05 34.61
CA VAL A 121 -5.68 -15.83 33.57
C VAL A 121 -4.51 -15.03 33.01
N PHE A 122 -3.29 -15.49 33.25
CA PHE A 122 -2.08 -14.89 32.67
C PHE A 122 -1.81 -15.45 31.27
N TRP A 123 -1.83 -14.59 30.26
CA TRP A 123 -1.52 -14.95 28.88
C TRP A 123 -0.07 -14.62 28.54
N SER A 124 0.79 -15.65 28.47
CA SER A 124 2.18 -15.49 28.07
C SER A 124 2.35 -15.47 26.54
N PRO A 125 3.43 -14.89 25.98
CA PRO A 125 3.68 -14.89 24.53
C PRO A 125 3.68 -16.29 23.89
N ARG A 126 4.06 -17.32 24.64
CA ARG A 126 3.99 -18.73 24.20
C ARG A 126 2.56 -19.17 23.90
N LYS A 127 1.57 -18.73 24.70
CA LYS A 127 0.16 -19.07 24.50
C LYS A 127 -0.45 -18.44 23.26
N LEU A 128 0.01 -17.24 22.89
CA LEU A 128 -0.38 -16.62 21.63
C LEU A 128 0.09 -17.47 20.44
N LYS A 129 1.37 -17.86 20.42
CA LYS A 129 1.91 -18.73 19.35
C LYS A 129 1.19 -20.08 19.24
N GLU A 130 0.87 -20.70 20.39
CA GLU A 130 0.11 -21.96 20.40
C GLU A 130 -1.28 -21.80 19.75
N ALA A 131 -1.96 -20.70 20.02
CA ALA A 131 -3.27 -20.45 19.41
C ALA A 131 -3.17 -20.07 17.93
N GLU A 132 -2.14 -19.33 17.51
CA GLU A 132 -1.86 -19.06 16.09
C GLU A 132 -1.61 -20.35 15.31
N TYR A 133 -0.81 -21.26 15.88
CA TYR A 133 -0.53 -22.56 15.27
C TYR A 133 -1.83 -23.37 15.06
N ARG A 134 -2.72 -23.40 16.05
CA ARG A 134 -4.01 -24.11 15.94
C ARG A 134 -4.90 -23.54 14.85
N GLU A 135 -5.00 -22.21 14.76
CA GLU A 135 -5.75 -21.55 13.68
C GLU A 135 -5.13 -21.83 12.30
N ALA A 136 -3.80 -21.90 12.20
CA ALA A 136 -3.11 -22.25 10.96
C ALA A 136 -3.40 -23.70 10.53
N VAL A 137 -3.37 -24.65 11.47
CA VAL A 137 -3.74 -26.05 11.24
C VAL A 137 -5.18 -26.15 10.77
N ARG A 138 -6.13 -25.53 11.47
CA ARG A 138 -7.54 -25.50 11.08
C ARG A 138 -7.75 -24.96 9.66
N LEU A 139 -7.09 -23.85 9.33
CA LEU A 139 -7.20 -23.25 7.99
C LEU A 139 -6.63 -24.18 6.91
N GLN A 140 -5.60 -24.94 7.23
CA GLN A 140 -5.02 -25.91 6.30
C GLN A 140 -5.95 -27.11 6.10
N GLU A 141 -6.50 -27.66 7.18
CA GLU A 141 -7.49 -28.74 7.15
C GLU A 141 -8.73 -28.31 6.34
N GLU A 142 -9.30 -27.14 6.61
CA GLU A 142 -10.45 -26.59 5.87
C GLU A 142 -10.16 -26.47 4.36
N LYS A 143 -8.93 -26.07 3.98
CA LYS A 143 -8.51 -26.03 2.58
C LYS A 143 -8.41 -27.42 1.97
N GLU A 144 -7.78 -28.37 2.66
CA GLU A 144 -7.64 -29.75 2.20
C GLU A 144 -9.00 -30.43 2.07
N GLU A 145 -9.91 -30.19 3.01
CA GLU A 145 -11.29 -30.65 2.97
C GLU A 145 -12.07 -30.03 1.81
N SER A 146 -11.92 -28.73 1.56
CA SER A 146 -12.54 -28.08 0.40
C SER A 146 -12.03 -28.67 -0.92
N LEU A 147 -10.72 -28.93 -1.02
CA LEU A 147 -10.12 -29.63 -2.17
C LEU A 147 -10.70 -31.04 -2.32
N ARG A 148 -10.73 -31.84 -1.25
CA ARG A 148 -11.30 -33.20 -1.25
C ARG A 148 -12.77 -33.21 -1.62
N ALA A 149 -13.56 -32.27 -1.10
CA ALA A 149 -14.97 -32.12 -1.44
C ALA A 149 -15.14 -31.83 -2.94
N SER A 150 -14.35 -30.91 -3.50
CA SER A 150 -14.39 -30.61 -4.95
C SER A 150 -14.05 -31.84 -5.82
N LEU A 151 -13.04 -32.62 -5.43
CA LEU A 151 -12.67 -33.87 -6.12
C LEU A 151 -13.75 -34.94 -5.99
N ALA A 152 -14.34 -35.08 -4.81
CA ALA A 152 -15.42 -36.04 -4.56
C ALA A 152 -16.70 -35.67 -5.34
N THR A 153 -17.05 -34.38 -5.43
CA THR A 153 -18.17 -33.91 -6.25
C THR A 153 -17.94 -34.15 -7.74
N ALA A 154 -16.71 -34.02 -8.23
CA ALA A 154 -16.38 -34.33 -9.62
C ALA A 154 -16.52 -35.84 -9.92
N THR A 155 -16.12 -36.70 -8.97
CA THR A 155 -16.19 -38.16 -9.12
C THR A 155 -17.62 -38.71 -8.99
N THR A 156 -18.43 -38.11 -8.11
CA THR A 156 -19.83 -38.53 -7.85
C THR A 156 -20.78 -38.07 -8.97
N THR A 157 -20.41 -37.02 -9.72
CA THR A 157 -21.15 -36.57 -10.92
C THR A 157 -20.71 -37.32 -12.19
N LEU A 158 -20.25 -38.56 -12.07
CA LEU A 158 -20.13 -39.47 -13.21
C LEU A 158 -21.51 -40.10 -13.43
N PRO A 159 -22.21 -39.83 -14.55
CA PRO A 159 -23.45 -40.51 -14.85
C PRO A 159 -23.14 -42.00 -14.96
N HIS A 160 -23.90 -42.84 -14.26
CA HIS A 160 -23.86 -44.27 -14.46
C HIS A 160 -24.34 -44.57 -15.88
N TYR A 161 -23.41 -44.63 -16.83
CA TYR A 161 -23.68 -45.05 -18.19
C TYR A 161 -23.66 -46.58 -18.24
N PRO A 162 -24.75 -47.25 -18.66
CA PRO A 162 -24.64 -48.63 -19.09
C PRO A 162 -23.69 -48.69 -20.28
N ILE A 163 -22.85 -49.74 -20.31
CA ILE A 163 -21.95 -50.02 -21.42
C ILE A 163 -22.81 -50.22 -22.68
N VAL A 164 -22.87 -49.20 -23.53
CA VAL A 164 -23.53 -49.24 -24.84
C VAL A 164 -22.48 -48.81 -25.85
N HIS A 165 -22.16 -49.76 -26.73
CA HIS A 165 -21.38 -49.69 -27.97
C HIS A 165 -20.72 -48.36 -28.35
N LEU A 166 -19.39 -48.42 -28.52
CA LEU A 166 -18.52 -47.45 -29.19
C LEU A 166 -19.14 -46.92 -30.48
N ALA A 167 -19.58 -45.66 -30.42
CA ALA A 167 -19.59 -44.73 -31.52
C ALA A 167 -19.47 -43.32 -30.92
N THR A 168 -18.28 -42.97 -30.41
CA THR A 168 -17.97 -41.60 -30.00
C THR A 168 -17.97 -40.73 -31.25
N SER A 169 -19.05 -39.99 -31.46
CA SER A 169 -19.11 -38.90 -32.44
C SER A 169 -18.17 -37.80 -31.94
N THR A 170 -16.93 -37.78 -32.42
CA THR A 170 -15.92 -36.79 -32.03
C THR A 170 -16.34 -35.39 -32.49
N MET A 171 -16.65 -34.51 -31.55
CA MET A 171 -16.99 -33.11 -31.82
C MET A 171 -15.72 -32.30 -32.01
N HIS A 172 -15.15 -32.35 -33.22
CA HIS A 172 -13.99 -31.54 -33.55
C HIS A 172 -14.36 -30.05 -33.62
N ILE A 173 -13.66 -29.23 -32.84
CA ILE A 173 -13.81 -27.78 -32.85
C ILE A 173 -12.64 -27.13 -33.58
N THR A 174 -12.95 -26.08 -34.32
CA THR A 174 -11.95 -25.32 -35.08
C THR A 174 -11.68 -23.99 -34.40
N ILE A 175 -10.42 -23.74 -34.05
CA ILE A 175 -9.97 -22.51 -33.41
C ILE A 175 -9.03 -21.77 -34.36
N LYS A 176 -9.33 -20.50 -34.62
CA LYS A 176 -8.54 -19.61 -35.46
C LYS A 176 -7.73 -18.68 -34.57
N THR A 177 -6.41 -18.75 -34.70
CA THR A 177 -5.50 -17.71 -34.23
C THR A 177 -5.13 -16.80 -35.41
N PRO A 178 -4.55 -15.60 -35.19
CA PRO A 178 -4.16 -14.72 -36.29
C PRO A 178 -3.16 -15.37 -37.25
N GLN A 179 -2.37 -16.36 -36.78
CA GLN A 179 -1.30 -16.99 -37.56
C GLN A 179 -1.62 -18.42 -38.00
N ARG A 180 -2.50 -19.15 -37.30
CA ARG A 180 -2.72 -20.59 -37.53
C ARG A 180 -4.13 -21.06 -37.16
N LEU A 181 -4.59 -22.10 -37.85
CA LEU A 181 -5.85 -22.78 -37.55
C LEU A 181 -5.55 -24.10 -36.84
N PHE A 182 -6.31 -24.38 -35.78
CA PHE A 182 -6.19 -25.58 -34.97
C PHE A 182 -7.52 -26.33 -34.99
N THR A 183 -7.47 -27.62 -35.33
CA THR A 183 -8.61 -28.54 -35.19
C THR A 183 -8.30 -29.44 -34.01
N THR A 184 -9.12 -29.34 -32.98
CA THR A 184 -8.88 -30.00 -31.69
C THR A 184 -10.14 -30.66 -31.20
N ASP A 185 -9.96 -31.64 -30.31
CA ASP A 185 -11.06 -32.29 -29.62
C ASP A 185 -11.06 -31.81 -28.16
N PRO A 186 -11.99 -30.90 -27.79
CA PRO A 186 -12.06 -30.35 -26.44
C PRO A 186 -12.28 -31.42 -25.36
N GLU A 187 -12.80 -32.60 -25.72
CA GLU A 187 -13.01 -33.70 -24.77
C GLU A 187 -11.69 -34.35 -24.33
N ASN A 188 -10.63 -34.18 -25.12
CA ASN A 188 -9.34 -34.82 -24.91
C ASN A 188 -8.29 -33.90 -24.23
N TRP A 189 -8.67 -32.67 -23.86
CA TRP A 189 -7.77 -31.71 -23.22
C TRP A 189 -7.53 -32.05 -21.75
N LEU A 190 -6.25 -32.04 -21.34
CA LEU A 190 -5.84 -32.28 -19.95
C LEU A 190 -6.00 -31.02 -19.12
N GLY A 191 -7.21 -30.78 -18.61
CA GLY A 191 -7.51 -29.72 -17.64
C GLY A 191 -8.79 -28.94 -17.95
N GLU A 192 -9.62 -28.74 -16.94
CA GLU A 192 -10.85 -27.94 -17.08
C GLU A 192 -10.53 -26.44 -17.04
N SER A 193 -10.21 -25.87 -18.20
CA SER A 193 -10.13 -24.41 -18.32
C SER A 193 -11.55 -23.82 -18.32
N GLU A 194 -11.86 -23.02 -17.30
CA GLU A 194 -13.12 -22.27 -17.25
C GLU A 194 -13.35 -21.38 -18.47
N TYR A 195 -12.26 -20.88 -19.07
CA TYR A 195 -12.31 -20.03 -20.24
C TYR A 195 -12.92 -20.76 -21.43
N PHE A 196 -12.38 -21.93 -21.78
CA PHE A 196 -12.86 -22.70 -22.92
C PHE A 196 -14.25 -23.30 -22.69
N ARG A 197 -14.56 -23.70 -21.44
CA ARG A 197 -15.92 -24.12 -21.08
C ARG A 197 -16.95 -23.02 -21.31
N LYS A 198 -16.61 -21.76 -21.00
CA LYS A 198 -17.49 -20.61 -21.28
C LYS A 198 -17.52 -20.27 -22.77
N LEU A 199 -16.38 -20.31 -23.45
CA LEU A 199 -16.27 -20.03 -24.89
C LEU A 199 -17.15 -20.97 -25.72
N PHE A 200 -17.10 -22.27 -25.42
CA PHE A 200 -17.89 -23.28 -26.14
C PHE A 200 -19.34 -23.40 -25.66
N SER A 201 -19.69 -22.77 -24.53
CA SER A 201 -21.07 -22.82 -24.00
C SER A 201 -22.10 -22.09 -24.88
N GLY A 202 -21.66 -21.34 -25.89
CA GLY A 202 -22.53 -20.55 -26.76
C GLY A 202 -23.17 -19.34 -26.06
N LYS A 203 -22.83 -19.08 -24.79
CA LYS A 203 -23.27 -17.89 -24.05
C LYS A 203 -22.63 -16.61 -24.58
N TRP A 204 -21.46 -16.72 -25.21
CA TRP A 204 -20.79 -15.62 -25.89
C TRP A 204 -20.99 -15.80 -27.39
N SER A 205 -21.40 -14.73 -28.08
CA SER A 205 -21.62 -14.73 -29.54
C SER A 205 -20.30 -14.77 -30.35
N ASP A 206 -19.36 -15.58 -29.89
CA ASP A 206 -17.98 -15.66 -30.41
C ASP A 206 -17.81 -16.78 -31.44
N LYS A 207 -18.85 -17.62 -31.62
CA LYS A 207 -18.90 -18.64 -32.65
C LYS A 207 -19.19 -17.98 -33.99
N GLN A 208 -18.26 -18.12 -34.93
CA GLN A 208 -18.42 -17.66 -36.31
C GLN A 208 -19.49 -18.50 -37.04
N GLU A 209 -20.00 -17.98 -38.16
CA GLU A 209 -21.01 -18.65 -38.99
C GLU A 209 -20.55 -20.03 -39.50
N ASP A 210 -19.23 -20.22 -39.66
CA ASP A 210 -18.61 -21.48 -40.05
C ASP A 210 -18.38 -22.46 -38.88
N GLY A 211 -18.81 -22.08 -37.68
CA GLY A 211 -18.68 -22.87 -36.46
C GLY A 211 -17.32 -22.80 -35.78
N SER A 212 -16.41 -21.94 -36.26
CA SER A 212 -15.09 -21.74 -35.66
C SER A 212 -15.08 -20.65 -34.57
N TYR A 213 -14.05 -20.65 -33.72
CA TYR A 213 -13.83 -19.65 -32.67
C TYR A 213 -12.54 -18.88 -32.95
N PHE A 214 -12.55 -17.54 -32.82
CA PHE A 214 -11.34 -16.74 -32.96
C PHE A 214 -10.72 -16.42 -31.61
N ILE A 215 -9.43 -16.66 -31.46
CA ILE A 215 -8.66 -16.32 -30.26
C ILE A 215 -7.45 -15.48 -30.68
N GLY A 216 -7.39 -14.23 -30.21
CA GLY A 216 -6.30 -13.31 -30.50
C GLY A 216 -5.00 -13.59 -29.72
N SER A 217 -4.62 -14.87 -29.58
CA SER A 217 -3.38 -15.30 -28.93
C SER A 217 -2.34 -15.71 -29.98
N ASP A 218 -1.07 -15.70 -29.60
CA ASP A 218 0.03 -16.21 -30.44
C ASP A 218 -0.12 -17.72 -30.66
N ALA A 219 -0.06 -18.17 -31.92
CA ALA A 219 -0.15 -19.56 -32.30
C ALA A 219 0.89 -20.47 -31.62
N TYR A 220 2.13 -20.00 -31.39
CA TYR A 220 3.18 -20.81 -30.77
C TYR A 220 2.91 -21.06 -29.29
N VAL A 221 2.34 -20.06 -28.61
CA VAL A 221 1.91 -20.19 -27.21
C VAL A 221 0.67 -21.06 -27.13
N PHE A 222 -0.25 -20.92 -28.08
CA PHE A 222 -1.50 -21.66 -28.10
C PHE A 222 -1.29 -23.17 -28.31
N GLU A 223 -0.31 -23.59 -29.11
CA GLU A 223 0.02 -25.01 -29.32
C GLU A 223 0.42 -25.74 -28.02
N HIS A 224 0.95 -25.02 -27.02
CA HIS A 224 1.32 -25.60 -25.72
C HIS A 224 0.16 -25.60 -24.70
N ILE A 225 -0.95 -24.95 -25.03
CA ILE A 225 -2.14 -24.84 -24.17
C ILE A 225 -3.17 -25.93 -24.49
N LEU A 226 -3.14 -26.46 -25.71
CA LEU A 226 -3.96 -27.57 -26.22
C LEU A 226 -3.41 -28.93 -25.74
#